data_AF-A0A8H7W4C1-F1
#
_entry.id   AF-A0A8H7W4C1-F1
#
_cell.length_a   1.000
_cell.length_b   1.000
_cell.length_c   1.000
_cell.angle_alpha   90.00
_cell.angle_beta   90.00
_cell.angle_gamma   90.00
#
_symmetry.space_group_name_H-M   'P 1'
#
loop_
_entity.id
_entity.type
_entity.pdbx_description
1 polymer ?
#
loop_
_entity_poly.entity_id
_entity_poly.type
_entity_poly.pdbx_seq_one_letter_code
_entity_poly.pdbx_strand_id
1 'polypeptide(L)'
;MKRNELPQRSLTLPPLNLSRLESASPYNKSEIDTNETETTLYFQRAATIRQPNSKVMFHIIEASQTILFTSSSLQRTVGKCIGCTGNDSLHAAFSPTLHKSRSSTEKLMSILELMERKATTDLCQELIQAASSCIYILKELCWTLRTRLSTLVQGLDSKFSRNLLMNLYSATVDIKEAWEIISPHLSIDPLSAFTSSTQTNRPSPRNRSPSDFNSANSPLMSPLASPSLLGDNTQLYHHLSNAVTGSLHVLTTLRQTIEETTTNSKIHHSLEKKLNELLRQAQNATDLCHRLDKNIESNMGNNKEDLLLLPTRQESSRRIWEDTSIYLKAIVSIMTFIRSISTEEDFVWPKSVKQGCLYVTRMTAEVAKLWNNYSTFAEDGFFLGRQERSVSISDQNNIVLSTSPATDIPMQRRNTQQ
;
A
#
# COMPACT_ATOMS: atom_id res chain seq x y z
N MET A 1 72.03 -45.67 -22.00
CA MET A 1 71.33 -44.37 -22.11
C MET A 1 70.88 -44.15 -23.55
N LYS A 2 69.62 -44.43 -23.87
CA LYS A 2 68.96 -43.99 -25.11
C LYS A 2 67.54 -43.56 -24.72
N ARG A 3 67.26 -42.26 -24.84
CA ARG A 3 65.98 -41.62 -24.53
C ARG A 3 64.99 -41.93 -25.66
N ASN A 4 63.80 -42.39 -25.29
CA ASN A 4 62.65 -42.49 -26.17
C ASN A 4 62.04 -41.09 -26.38
N GLU A 5 61.89 -40.70 -27.64
CA GLU A 5 61.13 -39.53 -28.05
C GLU A 5 59.64 -39.88 -28.15
N LEU A 6 58.80 -39.02 -27.57
CA LEU A 6 57.34 -39.05 -27.66
C LEU A 6 56.89 -38.07 -28.77
N PRO A 7 55.95 -38.44 -29.65
CA PRO A 7 55.48 -37.54 -30.69
C PRO A 7 54.48 -36.52 -30.15
N GLN A 8 54.78 -35.23 -30.40
CA GLN A 8 53.87 -34.09 -30.22
C GLN A 8 52.64 -34.24 -31.12
N ARG A 9 51.45 -34.38 -30.54
CA ARG A 9 50.17 -34.15 -31.24
C ARG A 9 49.81 -32.66 -31.14
N SER A 10 50.06 -31.93 -32.23
CA SER A 10 49.52 -30.61 -32.49
C SER A 10 48.02 -30.70 -32.74
N LEU A 11 47.21 -30.25 -31.78
CA LEU A 11 45.77 -30.00 -31.96
C LEU A 11 45.60 -28.60 -32.57
N THR A 12 45.61 -28.54 -33.90
CA THR A 12 45.17 -27.39 -34.68
C THR A 12 43.64 -27.32 -34.64
N LEU A 13 43.10 -26.43 -33.81
CA LEU A 13 41.69 -26.04 -33.87
C LEU A 13 41.45 -25.14 -35.10
N PRO A 14 40.36 -25.33 -35.85
CA PRO A 14 40.02 -24.44 -36.95
C PRO A 14 39.52 -23.09 -36.42
N PRO A 15 39.76 -21.97 -37.14
CA PRO A 15 39.22 -20.67 -36.75
C PRO A 15 37.69 -20.68 -36.92
N LEU A 16 36.98 -20.53 -35.80
CA LEU A 16 35.55 -20.25 -35.79
C LEU A 16 35.32 -18.86 -36.39
N ASN A 17 34.96 -18.82 -37.67
CA ASN A 17 34.37 -17.64 -38.31
C ASN A 17 32.99 -17.38 -37.71
N LEU A 18 32.93 -16.65 -36.59
CA LEU A 18 31.73 -15.92 -36.16
C LEU A 18 31.65 -14.62 -36.98
N SER A 19 31.15 -14.72 -38.19
CA SER A 19 30.72 -13.57 -38.99
C SER A 19 29.36 -13.91 -39.54
N ARG A 20 28.34 -13.92 -38.68
CA ARG A 20 26.96 -14.21 -39.10
C ARG A 20 25.94 -13.48 -38.23
N LEU A 21 25.27 -12.53 -38.89
CA LEU A 21 24.06 -11.78 -38.50
C LEU A 21 24.20 -10.74 -37.36
N GLU A 22 24.89 -9.64 -37.65
CA GLU A 22 24.49 -8.33 -37.13
C GLU A 22 23.82 -7.54 -38.28
N SER A 23 22.57 -7.88 -38.61
CA SER A 23 21.69 -6.94 -39.32
C SER A 23 20.94 -6.12 -38.25
N ALA A 24 21.68 -5.23 -37.59
CA ALA A 24 21.10 -4.30 -36.64
C ALA A 24 20.32 -3.21 -37.40
N SER A 25 19.05 -3.07 -37.06
CA SER A 25 18.24 -1.90 -37.43
C SER A 25 18.94 -0.63 -36.92
N PRO A 26 19.20 0.39 -37.78
CA PRO A 26 19.98 1.59 -37.41
C PRO A 26 19.19 2.65 -36.62
N TYR A 27 17.98 2.35 -36.14
CA TYR A 27 17.17 3.32 -35.41
C TYR A 27 17.36 3.18 -33.88
N ASN A 28 17.84 4.26 -33.24
CA ASN A 28 17.85 4.54 -31.78
C ASN A 28 19.07 4.12 -30.93
N LYS A 29 20.24 3.79 -31.50
CA LYS A 29 21.43 3.48 -30.69
C LYS A 29 22.07 4.72 -30.02
N SER A 30 21.88 5.93 -30.57
CA SER A 30 22.62 7.12 -30.12
C SER A 30 22.17 7.73 -28.79
N GLU A 31 20.89 7.69 -28.45
CA GLU A 31 20.39 8.36 -27.23
C GLU A 31 20.63 7.57 -25.94
N ILE A 32 20.68 6.24 -26.02
CA ILE A 32 20.84 5.38 -24.84
C ILE A 32 22.29 5.46 -24.29
N ASP A 33 23.28 5.62 -25.16
CA ASP A 33 24.69 5.63 -24.78
C ASP A 33 25.12 6.97 -24.12
N THR A 34 24.47 8.10 -24.48
CA THR A 34 24.80 9.42 -23.92
C THR A 34 24.45 9.51 -22.43
N ASN A 35 23.23 9.15 -22.05
CA ASN A 35 22.79 9.23 -20.64
C ASN A 35 23.59 8.28 -19.72
N GLU A 36 24.05 7.14 -20.24
CA GLU A 36 24.88 6.20 -19.47
C GLU A 36 26.25 6.79 -19.09
N THR A 37 26.81 7.59 -19.99
CA THR A 37 28.10 8.26 -19.77
C THR A 37 27.95 9.32 -18.69
N GLU A 38 26.87 10.10 -18.71
CA GLU A 38 26.62 11.18 -17.74
C GLU A 38 26.42 10.65 -16.32
N THR A 39 25.62 9.61 -16.11
CA THR A 39 25.42 9.02 -14.78
C THR A 39 26.74 8.47 -14.22
N THR A 40 27.55 7.82 -15.04
CA THR A 40 28.86 7.30 -14.61
C THR A 40 29.81 8.43 -14.18
N LEU A 41 29.88 9.49 -14.98
CA LEU A 41 30.69 10.68 -14.68
C LEU A 41 30.21 11.37 -13.40
N TYR A 42 28.90 11.40 -13.16
CA TYR A 42 28.33 11.93 -11.93
C TYR A 42 28.85 11.18 -10.70
N PHE A 43 28.76 9.84 -10.66
CA PHE A 43 29.24 9.06 -9.50
C PHE A 43 30.75 9.17 -9.29
N GLN A 44 31.53 9.27 -10.38
CA GLN A 44 32.96 9.52 -10.28
C GLN A 44 33.28 10.88 -9.62
N ARG A 45 32.48 11.91 -9.93
CA ARG A 45 32.59 13.24 -9.32
C ARG A 45 32.12 13.23 -7.86
N ALA A 46 30.97 12.61 -7.58
CA ALA A 46 30.36 12.55 -6.25
C ALA A 46 31.31 11.95 -5.19
N ALA A 47 32.15 10.98 -5.58
CA ALA A 47 33.15 10.37 -4.70
C ALA A 47 34.20 11.36 -4.14
N THR A 48 34.34 12.55 -4.71
CA THR A 48 35.33 13.56 -4.31
C THR A 48 34.77 14.67 -3.42
N ILE A 49 33.48 14.64 -3.09
CA ILE A 49 32.76 15.78 -2.50
C ILE A 49 32.91 15.84 -0.98
N ARG A 50 32.99 17.09 -0.46
CA ARG A 50 33.10 17.40 0.97
C ARG A 50 31.82 17.05 1.73
N GLN A 51 31.97 16.57 2.97
CA GLN A 51 30.85 16.25 3.84
C GLN A 51 30.00 17.50 4.14
N PRO A 52 28.66 17.45 4.00
CA PRO A 52 27.77 18.56 4.29
C PRO A 52 27.71 18.84 5.80
N ASN A 53 27.36 20.09 6.14
CA ASN A 53 27.37 20.58 7.52
C ASN A 53 26.34 19.89 8.46
N SER A 54 25.34 19.20 7.90
CA SER A 54 24.28 18.52 8.65
C SER A 54 24.24 17.02 8.32
N LYS A 55 24.21 16.19 9.37
CA LYS A 55 24.11 14.72 9.26
C LYS A 55 22.81 14.27 8.59
N VAL A 56 21.68 14.93 8.87
CA VAL A 56 20.39 14.58 8.27
C VAL A 56 20.42 14.83 6.77
N MET A 57 20.94 16.00 6.37
CA MET A 57 21.08 16.36 4.96
C MET A 57 22.01 15.39 4.22
N PHE A 58 23.10 14.96 4.87
CA PHE A 58 24.00 13.93 4.32
C PHE A 58 23.24 12.64 3.97
N HIS A 59 22.47 12.09 4.91
CA HIS A 59 21.72 10.86 4.67
C HIS A 59 20.65 11.00 3.59
N ILE A 60 20.01 12.17 3.48
CA ILE A 60 19.05 12.45 2.40
C ILE A 60 19.75 12.48 1.04
N ILE A 61 20.91 13.12 0.94
CA ILE A 61 21.72 13.17 -0.28
C ILE A 61 22.16 11.75 -0.66
N GLU A 62 22.69 10.98 0.30
CA GLU A 62 23.13 9.60 0.11
C GLU A 62 21.97 8.70 -0.37
N ALA A 63 20.80 8.75 0.30
CA ALA A 63 19.61 8.03 -0.13
C ALA A 63 19.17 8.42 -1.55
N SER A 64 19.23 9.71 -1.88
CA SER A 64 18.86 10.21 -3.21
C SER A 64 19.84 9.77 -4.29
N GLN A 65 21.14 9.71 -3.99
CA GLN A 65 22.17 9.18 -4.88
C GLN A 65 21.97 7.67 -5.11
N THR A 66 21.63 6.91 -4.07
CA THR A 66 21.23 5.51 -4.19
C THR A 66 20.04 5.35 -5.14
N ILE A 67 18.98 6.15 -4.98
CA ILE A 67 17.83 6.13 -5.90
C ILE A 67 18.22 6.48 -7.34
N LEU A 68 19.09 7.47 -7.54
CA LEU A 68 19.59 7.83 -8.87
C LEU A 68 20.33 6.64 -9.53
N PHE A 69 21.20 5.97 -8.78
CA PHE A 69 21.94 4.79 -9.23
C PHE A 69 21.00 3.64 -9.58
N THR A 70 20.13 3.27 -8.63
CA THR A 70 19.16 2.18 -8.77
C THR A 70 18.22 2.42 -9.96
N SER A 71 17.73 3.65 -10.13
CA SER A 71 16.88 4.03 -11.25
C SER A 71 17.57 3.83 -12.59
N SER A 72 18.78 4.37 -12.73
CA SER A 72 19.57 4.28 -13.95
C SER A 72 19.93 2.82 -14.29
N SER A 73 20.34 2.03 -13.29
CA SER A 73 20.69 0.62 -13.49
C SER A 73 19.50 -0.23 -13.91
N LEU A 74 18.34 -0.04 -13.26
CA LEU A 74 17.13 -0.78 -13.56
C LEU A 74 16.59 -0.43 -14.95
N GLN A 75 16.50 0.86 -15.30
CA GLN A 75 16.10 1.33 -16.63
C GLN A 75 16.96 0.71 -17.74
N ARG A 76 18.29 0.72 -17.56
CA ARG A 76 19.25 0.12 -18.50
C ARG A 76 19.01 -1.38 -18.65
N THR A 77 18.87 -2.08 -17.54
CA THR A 77 18.69 -3.54 -17.53
C THR A 77 17.39 -3.94 -18.22
N VAL A 78 16.28 -3.26 -17.88
CA VAL A 78 14.97 -3.50 -18.47
C VAL A 78 14.96 -3.15 -19.95
N GLY A 79 15.54 -2.00 -20.34
CA GLY A 79 15.65 -1.59 -21.74
C GLY A 79 16.44 -2.59 -22.59
N LYS A 80 17.58 -3.09 -22.09
CA LYS A 80 18.37 -4.14 -22.76
C LYS A 80 17.55 -5.43 -22.92
N CYS A 81 16.85 -5.85 -21.86
CA CYS A 81 16.03 -7.06 -21.91
C CYS A 81 14.92 -6.95 -22.97
N ILE A 82 14.18 -5.84 -22.99
CA ILE A 82 13.11 -5.62 -23.99
C ILE A 82 13.69 -5.63 -25.40
N GLY A 83 14.80 -4.93 -25.62
CA GLY A 83 15.49 -4.88 -26.91
C GLY A 83 15.93 -6.26 -27.43
N CYS A 84 16.31 -7.18 -26.54
CA CYS A 84 16.68 -8.55 -26.90
C CYS A 84 15.49 -9.43 -27.29
N THR A 85 14.29 -9.17 -26.75
CA THR A 85 13.12 -10.03 -27.03
C THR A 85 12.48 -9.80 -28.40
N GLY A 86 12.66 -8.62 -29.00
CA GLY A 86 12.00 -8.25 -30.26
C GLY A 86 10.46 -8.21 -30.19
N ASN A 87 9.87 -8.16 -29.00
CA ASN A 87 8.43 -8.23 -28.80
C ASN A 87 7.82 -6.81 -28.69
N ASP A 88 7.11 -6.38 -29.74
CA ASP A 88 6.47 -5.06 -29.82
C ASP A 88 5.46 -4.81 -28.69
N SER A 89 4.78 -5.85 -28.21
CA SER A 89 3.85 -5.72 -27.09
C SER A 89 4.56 -5.41 -25.78
N LEU A 90 5.73 -6.00 -25.54
CA LEU A 90 6.56 -5.65 -24.38
C LEU A 90 7.08 -4.23 -24.54
N HIS A 91 7.58 -3.86 -25.72
CA HIS A 91 8.04 -2.50 -25.97
C HIS A 91 6.95 -1.45 -25.70
N ALA A 92 5.74 -1.66 -26.22
CA ALA A 92 4.60 -0.77 -25.98
C ALA A 92 4.20 -0.68 -24.49
N ALA A 93 4.30 -1.78 -23.74
CA ALA A 93 3.96 -1.80 -22.32
C ALA A 93 4.98 -1.07 -21.44
N PHE A 94 6.27 -1.17 -21.74
CA PHE A 94 7.34 -0.59 -20.91
C PHE A 94 7.75 0.82 -21.33
N SER A 95 7.59 1.19 -22.61
CA SER A 95 8.06 2.47 -23.15
C SER A 95 7.57 3.71 -22.36
N PRO A 96 6.26 3.83 -22.02
CA PRO A 96 5.77 4.99 -21.27
C PRO A 96 6.41 5.10 -19.88
N THR A 97 6.50 3.98 -19.15
CA THR A 97 7.06 3.92 -17.80
C THR A 97 8.57 4.19 -17.80
N LEU A 98 9.31 3.66 -18.79
CA LEU A 98 10.75 3.92 -18.95
C LEU A 98 11.01 5.40 -19.27
N HIS A 99 10.21 6.01 -20.15
CA HIS A 99 10.32 7.44 -20.46
C HIS A 99 10.04 8.31 -19.22
N LYS A 100 8.96 8.02 -18.50
CA LYS A 100 8.61 8.70 -17.24
C LYS A 100 9.73 8.57 -16.21
N SER A 101 10.30 7.36 -16.08
CA SER A 101 11.41 7.08 -15.16
C SER A 101 12.67 7.87 -15.53
N ARG A 102 13.01 7.93 -16.83
CA ARG A 102 14.15 8.70 -17.34
C ARG A 102 14.02 10.19 -17.01
N SER A 103 12.88 10.80 -17.35
CA SER A 103 12.64 12.22 -17.08
C SER A 103 12.72 12.55 -15.59
N SER A 104 12.19 11.69 -14.72
CA SER A 104 12.30 11.87 -13.27
C SER A 104 13.74 11.72 -12.77
N THR A 105 14.51 10.81 -13.36
CA THR A 105 15.92 10.56 -13.02
C THR A 105 16.79 11.76 -13.42
N GLU A 106 16.56 12.36 -14.59
CA GLU A 106 17.22 13.59 -15.04
C GLU A 106 16.91 14.77 -14.11
N LYS A 107 15.65 14.92 -13.70
CA LYS A 107 15.26 15.94 -12.70
C LYS A 107 15.99 15.72 -11.37
N LEU A 108 16.01 14.49 -10.85
CA LEU A 108 16.72 14.15 -9.62
C LEU A 108 18.22 14.45 -9.73
N MET A 109 18.85 14.08 -10.85
CA MET A 109 20.25 14.38 -11.13
C MET A 109 20.52 15.89 -11.12
N SER A 110 19.70 16.68 -11.80
CA SER A 110 19.88 18.14 -11.85
C SER A 110 19.83 18.80 -10.47
N ILE A 111 18.94 18.34 -9.58
CA ILE A 111 18.83 18.86 -8.22
C ILE A 111 20.03 18.44 -7.38
N LEU A 112 20.49 17.18 -7.52
CA LEU A 112 21.71 16.71 -6.88
C LEU A 112 22.94 17.54 -7.30
N GLU A 113 23.09 17.86 -8.58
CA GLU A 113 24.19 18.72 -9.06
C GLU A 113 24.12 20.15 -8.49
N LEU A 114 22.92 20.71 -8.32
CA LEU A 114 22.73 22.02 -7.67
C LEU A 114 23.08 21.96 -6.18
N MET A 115 22.66 20.90 -5.51
CA MET A 115 22.95 20.60 -4.11
C MET A 115 24.45 20.49 -3.83
N GLU A 116 25.22 19.89 -4.75
CA GLU A 116 26.69 19.80 -4.65
C GLU A 116 27.37 21.17 -4.71
N ARG A 117 26.83 22.10 -5.50
CA ARG A 117 27.37 23.48 -5.60
C ARG A 117 26.99 24.32 -4.38
N LYS A 118 25.75 24.18 -3.91
CA LYS A 118 25.20 24.95 -2.80
C LYS A 118 24.11 24.18 -2.06
N ALA A 119 24.45 23.66 -0.88
CA ALA A 119 23.48 23.02 0.00
C ALA A 119 22.58 24.08 0.68
N THR A 120 21.28 24.07 0.38
CA THR A 120 20.27 24.91 1.04
C THR A 120 19.08 24.06 1.50
N THR A 121 18.33 24.54 2.50
CA THR A 121 17.15 23.82 3.01
C THR A 121 16.07 23.67 1.94
N ASP A 122 15.84 24.68 1.12
CA ASP A 122 14.85 24.65 0.04
C ASP A 122 15.20 23.58 -1.01
N LEU A 123 16.48 23.52 -1.43
CA LEU A 123 16.97 22.48 -2.32
C LEU A 123 16.89 21.08 -1.71
N CYS A 124 17.03 20.95 -0.40
CA CYS A 124 16.84 19.67 0.30
C CYS A 124 15.38 19.19 0.19
N GLN A 125 14.43 20.10 0.34
CA GLN A 125 13.01 19.77 0.18
C GLN A 125 12.67 19.40 -1.27
N GLU A 126 13.20 20.14 -2.24
CA GLU A 126 13.06 19.79 -3.66
C GLU A 126 13.67 18.41 -3.96
N LEU A 127 14.83 18.11 -3.36
CA LEU A 127 15.50 16.81 -3.49
C LEU A 127 14.64 15.68 -2.91
N ILE A 128 14.07 15.86 -1.72
CA ILE A 128 13.14 14.90 -1.10
C ILE A 128 11.95 14.61 -2.04
N GLN A 129 11.36 15.67 -2.62
CA GLN A 129 10.22 15.52 -3.53
C GLN A 129 10.59 14.83 -4.84
N ALA A 130 11.76 15.16 -5.40
CA ALA A 130 12.28 14.51 -6.60
C ALA A 130 12.61 13.03 -6.37
N ALA A 131 13.27 12.71 -5.25
CA ALA A 131 13.61 11.34 -4.88
C ALA A 131 12.35 10.50 -4.60
N SER A 132 11.37 11.06 -3.89
CA SER A 132 10.06 10.43 -3.67
C SER A 132 9.34 10.15 -5.00
N SER A 133 9.32 11.12 -5.91
CA SER A 133 8.75 10.94 -7.26
C SER A 133 9.44 9.82 -8.05
N CYS A 134 10.78 9.77 -8.01
CA CYS A 134 11.56 8.69 -8.61
C CYS A 134 11.20 7.32 -8.01
N ILE A 135 11.07 7.23 -6.68
CA ILE A 135 10.69 5.98 -5.99
C ILE A 135 9.31 5.50 -6.46
N TYR A 136 8.32 6.39 -6.56
CA TYR A 136 6.99 6.01 -7.07
C TYR A 136 7.05 5.47 -8.50
N ILE A 137 7.81 6.11 -9.39
CA ILE A 137 7.94 5.65 -10.78
C ILE A 137 8.72 4.33 -10.88
N LEU A 138 9.73 4.12 -10.03
CA LEU A 138 10.43 2.83 -9.97
C LEU A 138 9.51 1.71 -9.48
N LYS A 139 8.61 1.99 -8.53
CA LYS A 139 7.58 1.03 -8.13
C LYS A 139 6.66 0.66 -9.29
N GLU A 140 6.22 1.64 -10.10
CA GLU A 140 5.45 1.38 -11.32
C GLU A 140 6.24 0.52 -12.34
N LEU A 141 7.54 0.76 -12.50
CA LEU A 141 8.41 -0.02 -13.38
C LEU A 141 8.56 -1.47 -12.88
N CYS A 142 8.83 -1.67 -11.59
CA CYS A 142 8.90 -2.99 -10.97
C CYS A 142 7.58 -3.75 -11.08
N TRP A 143 6.45 -3.05 -10.95
CA TRP A 143 5.12 -3.62 -11.14
C TRP A 143 4.89 -4.10 -12.59
N THR A 144 5.21 -3.23 -13.56
CA THR A 144 5.13 -3.57 -14.99
C THR A 144 6.01 -4.78 -15.29
N LEU A 145 7.20 -4.83 -14.69
CA LEU A 145 8.10 -5.97 -14.80
C LEU A 145 7.48 -7.26 -14.26
N ARG A 146 6.92 -7.24 -13.04
CA ARG A 146 6.28 -8.39 -12.42
C ARG A 146 5.14 -8.94 -13.28
N THR A 147 4.23 -8.09 -13.74
CA THR A 147 3.05 -8.50 -14.53
C THR A 147 3.41 -9.07 -15.90
N ARG A 148 4.55 -8.68 -16.46
CA ARG A 148 5.05 -9.14 -17.76
C ARG A 148 6.26 -10.07 -17.67
N LEU A 149 6.64 -10.49 -16.45
CA LEU A 149 7.89 -11.19 -16.21
C LEU A 149 7.94 -12.52 -16.95
N SER A 150 6.84 -13.28 -16.95
CA SER A 150 6.75 -14.57 -17.65
C SER A 150 6.99 -14.43 -19.15
N THR A 151 6.31 -13.48 -19.79
CA THR A 151 6.48 -13.18 -21.22
C THR A 151 7.87 -12.66 -21.54
N LEU A 152 8.43 -11.79 -20.68
CA LEU A 152 9.77 -11.25 -20.84
C LEU A 152 10.81 -12.37 -20.76
N VAL A 153 10.77 -13.21 -19.72
CA VAL A 153 11.73 -14.31 -19.51
C VAL A 153 11.66 -15.38 -20.60
N GLN A 154 10.47 -15.64 -21.17
CA GLN A 154 10.34 -16.57 -22.30
C GLN A 154 11.13 -16.13 -23.54
N GLY A 155 11.31 -14.82 -23.73
CA GLY A 155 12.08 -14.26 -24.84
C GLY A 155 13.55 -13.98 -24.52
N LEU A 156 13.99 -14.19 -23.28
CA LEU A 156 15.35 -13.89 -22.84
C LEU A 156 16.22 -15.15 -22.74
N ASP A 157 17.52 -14.98 -22.97
CA ASP A 157 18.47 -16.01 -22.57
C ASP A 157 18.58 -16.09 -21.02
N SER A 158 19.18 -17.17 -20.54
CA SER A 158 19.36 -17.39 -19.09
C SER A 158 20.31 -16.37 -18.43
N LYS A 159 21.21 -15.75 -19.20
CA LYS A 159 22.17 -14.76 -18.71
C LYS A 159 21.50 -13.41 -18.45
N PHE A 160 20.70 -12.92 -19.39
CA PHE A 160 19.87 -11.71 -19.26
C PHE A 160 18.80 -11.91 -18.18
N SER A 161 18.15 -13.07 -18.14
CA SER A 161 17.16 -13.38 -17.11
C SER A 161 17.78 -13.33 -15.70
N ARG A 162 18.97 -13.93 -15.51
CA ARG A 162 19.70 -13.86 -14.23
C ARG A 162 20.11 -12.43 -13.90
N ASN A 163 20.65 -11.68 -14.87
CA ASN A 163 21.05 -10.29 -14.67
C ASN A 163 19.87 -9.39 -14.29
N LEU A 164 18.72 -9.58 -14.94
CA LEU A 164 17.49 -8.87 -14.63
C LEU A 164 17.03 -9.16 -13.19
N LEU A 165 17.03 -10.43 -12.80
CA LEU A 165 16.63 -10.84 -11.45
C LEU A 165 17.53 -10.21 -10.38
N MET A 166 18.85 -10.26 -10.57
CA MET A 166 19.82 -9.66 -9.65
C MET A 166 19.60 -8.15 -9.51
N ASN A 167 19.45 -7.43 -10.64
CA ASN A 167 19.21 -5.99 -10.62
C ASN A 167 17.86 -5.64 -9.96
N LEU A 168 16.82 -6.44 -10.19
CA LEU A 168 15.50 -6.21 -9.57
C LEU A 168 15.55 -6.38 -8.04
N TYR A 169 16.22 -7.42 -7.55
CA TYR A 169 16.37 -7.64 -6.12
C TYR A 169 17.18 -6.53 -5.45
N SER A 170 18.36 -6.19 -6.00
CA SER A 170 19.17 -5.08 -5.50
C SER A 170 18.37 -3.77 -5.49
N ALA A 171 17.69 -3.46 -6.59
CA ALA A 171 16.88 -2.26 -6.69
C ALA A 171 15.78 -2.18 -5.63
N THR A 172 15.12 -3.31 -5.33
CA THR A 172 14.05 -3.35 -4.33
C THR A 172 14.57 -3.08 -2.92
N VAL A 173 15.75 -3.60 -2.58
CA VAL A 173 16.41 -3.34 -1.29
C VAL A 173 16.81 -1.87 -1.20
N ASP A 174 17.49 -1.35 -2.22
CA ASP A 174 17.95 0.04 -2.27
C ASP A 174 16.77 1.03 -2.16
N ILE A 175 15.67 0.78 -2.88
CA ILE A 175 14.45 1.60 -2.81
C ILE A 175 13.86 1.59 -1.40
N LYS A 176 13.83 0.43 -0.75
CA LYS A 176 13.29 0.29 0.61
C LYS A 176 14.13 1.09 1.60
N GLU A 177 15.45 0.91 1.60
CA GLU A 177 16.36 1.60 2.52
C GLU A 177 16.32 3.12 2.32
N ALA A 178 16.34 3.58 1.07
CA ALA A 178 16.22 5.01 0.77
C ALA A 178 14.86 5.59 1.20
N TRP A 179 13.77 4.84 1.06
CA TRP A 179 12.44 5.27 1.48
C TRP A 179 12.32 5.41 3.00
N GLU A 180 12.93 4.52 3.78
CA GLU A 180 12.98 4.62 5.25
C GLU A 180 13.67 5.92 5.71
N ILE A 181 14.65 6.41 4.93
CA ILE A 181 15.34 7.68 5.19
C ILE A 181 14.49 8.88 4.74
N ILE A 182 13.86 8.82 3.56
CA ILE A 182 13.16 9.96 2.95
C ILE A 182 11.77 10.18 3.56
N SER A 183 11.02 9.10 3.85
CA SER A 183 9.60 9.18 4.23
C SER A 183 9.28 10.01 5.48
N PRO A 184 10.11 10.05 6.55
CA PRO A 184 9.84 10.93 7.70
C PRO A 184 9.82 12.42 7.33
N HIS A 185 10.48 12.81 6.24
CA HIS A 185 10.59 14.19 5.80
C HIS A 185 9.50 14.61 4.81
N LEU A 186 8.61 13.71 4.39
CA LEU A 186 7.50 14.03 3.48
C LEU A 186 6.26 14.59 4.19
N SER A 187 6.08 14.28 5.47
CA SER A 187 4.84 14.58 6.22
C SER A 187 4.93 15.80 7.13
N ILE A 188 6.11 16.41 7.24
CA ILE A 188 6.38 17.46 8.23
C ILE A 188 6.54 18.80 7.52
N ASP A 189 5.88 19.84 8.05
CA ASP A 189 6.08 21.23 7.63
C ASP A 189 7.59 21.56 7.73
N PRO A 190 8.27 21.84 6.60
CA PRO A 190 9.74 21.79 6.45
C PRO A 190 10.52 22.62 7.47
N LEU A 191 9.89 23.63 8.06
CA LEU A 191 10.49 24.50 9.06
C LEU A 191 10.69 23.83 10.44
N SER A 192 9.94 22.78 10.77
CA SER A 192 9.96 22.16 12.11
C SER A 192 10.90 20.95 12.23
N ALA A 193 11.21 20.28 11.13
CA ALA A 193 12.01 19.06 11.13
C ALA A 193 13.53 19.31 11.32
N PHE A 194 14.05 20.42 10.79
CA PHE A 194 15.50 20.69 10.80
C PHE A 194 16.01 21.36 12.08
N THR A 195 15.13 22.00 12.87
CA THR A 195 15.52 22.71 14.10
C THR A 195 15.63 21.82 15.33
N SER A 196 15.17 20.58 15.26
CA SER A 196 14.98 19.72 16.45
C SER A 196 16.12 18.73 16.73
N SER A 197 17.21 18.75 15.95
CA SER A 197 18.30 17.75 16.02
C SER A 197 19.37 18.00 17.11
N THR A 198 19.27 19.05 17.92
CA THR A 198 20.22 19.31 19.02
C THR A 198 19.68 18.82 20.36
N GLN A 199 19.52 17.51 20.55
CA GLN A 199 19.65 16.85 21.87
C GLN A 199 19.29 15.36 21.77
N THR A 200 20.32 14.51 21.85
CA THR A 200 20.45 13.47 22.88
C THR A 200 21.71 12.66 22.57
N ASN A 201 22.82 13.07 23.19
CA ASN A 201 23.95 12.17 23.43
C ASN A 201 23.42 10.98 24.24
N ARG A 202 23.07 9.87 23.58
CA ARG A 202 22.94 8.57 24.25
C ARG A 202 24.36 8.04 24.49
N PRO A 203 24.80 7.88 25.74
CA PRO A 203 26.06 7.20 26.01
C PRO A 203 25.92 5.73 25.62
N SER A 204 26.88 5.25 24.81
CA SER A 204 27.06 3.84 24.48
C SER A 204 27.20 3.00 25.77
N PRO A 205 26.41 1.94 25.98
CA PRO A 205 26.64 1.05 27.11
C PRO A 205 27.87 0.19 26.85
N ARG A 206 28.86 0.44 27.69
CA ARG A 206 30.10 -0.32 27.85
C ARG A 206 29.78 -1.70 28.42
N ASN A 207 30.43 -2.73 27.87
CA ASN A 207 30.54 -4.10 28.37
C ASN A 207 30.40 -4.23 29.90
N ARG A 208 29.51 -5.12 30.37
CA ARG A 208 29.67 -5.84 31.63
C ARG A 208 28.95 -7.20 31.61
N SER A 209 29.68 -8.18 32.14
CA SER A 209 29.45 -9.61 32.30
C SER A 209 28.21 -9.97 33.16
N PRO A 210 27.84 -11.27 33.27
CA PRO A 210 26.57 -11.73 33.83
C PRO A 210 26.64 -11.95 35.34
N SER A 211 25.54 -11.67 36.05
CA SER A 211 25.26 -12.27 37.36
C SER A 211 23.76 -12.17 37.67
N ASP A 212 23.24 -13.31 38.12
CA ASP A 212 21.87 -13.60 38.52
C ASP A 212 21.36 -12.81 39.75
N PHE A 213 20.04 -12.96 39.95
CA PHE A 213 19.21 -12.76 41.17
C PHE A 213 18.29 -11.53 41.24
N ASN A 214 17.00 -11.83 41.03
CA ASN A 214 15.82 -11.44 41.81
C ASN A 214 15.71 -9.99 42.32
N SER A 215 14.73 -9.24 41.78
CA SER A 215 13.72 -8.60 42.64
C SER A 215 12.46 -8.24 41.87
N ALA A 216 11.34 -8.48 42.54
CA ALA A 216 9.97 -8.33 42.07
C ALA A 216 9.45 -6.89 42.21
N ASN A 217 8.40 -6.60 41.44
CA ASN A 217 7.36 -5.60 41.66
C ASN A 217 7.71 -4.11 41.45
N SER A 218 7.36 -3.61 40.26
CA SER A 218 6.73 -2.30 40.11
C SER A 218 5.84 -2.25 38.85
N PRO A 219 4.72 -1.51 38.87
CA PRO A 219 3.66 -1.63 37.89
C PRO A 219 3.96 -0.86 36.60
N LEU A 220 3.68 -1.53 35.49
CA LEU A 220 3.70 -1.02 34.13
C LEU A 220 2.85 0.25 33.98
N MET A 221 3.48 1.41 33.85
CA MET A 221 2.85 2.53 33.16
C MET A 221 2.84 2.23 31.67
N SER A 222 1.63 2.10 31.11
CA SER A 222 1.39 1.88 29.68
C SER A 222 1.96 3.02 28.84
N PRO A 223 2.84 2.76 27.86
CA PRO A 223 3.28 3.74 26.87
C PRO A 223 2.32 3.74 25.66
N LEU A 224 1.01 3.83 25.90
CA LEU A 224 -0.03 3.73 24.86
C LEU A 224 -0.92 4.97 24.87
N ALA A 225 -0.42 6.07 24.32
CA ALA A 225 -1.22 7.12 23.65
C ALA A 225 -0.29 8.20 23.10
N SER A 226 0.70 7.82 22.30
CA SER A 226 1.22 8.78 21.32
C SER A 226 0.13 8.90 20.24
N PRO A 227 -0.38 10.11 19.92
CA PRO A 227 -1.34 10.27 18.84
C PRO A 227 -0.65 9.78 17.57
N SER A 228 -1.09 8.62 17.10
CA SER A 228 -0.62 8.03 15.86
C SER A 228 -0.84 9.05 14.75
N LEU A 229 0.22 9.25 13.95
CA LEU A 229 0.19 10.12 12.79
C LEU A 229 -1.09 9.87 11.98
N LEU A 230 -1.77 10.97 11.71
CA LEU A 230 -2.96 11.11 10.88
C LEU A 230 -2.84 10.22 9.62
N GLY A 231 -3.62 9.13 9.56
CA GLY A 231 -3.84 8.39 8.31
C GLY A 231 -3.54 6.89 8.30
N ASP A 232 -3.00 6.27 9.36
CA ASP A 232 -2.80 4.81 9.38
C ASP A 232 -4.03 4.05 9.94
N ASN A 233 -4.86 3.52 9.04
CA ASN A 233 -6.02 2.69 9.40
C ASN A 233 -5.65 1.29 9.94
N THR A 234 -4.36 0.95 10.07
CA THR A 234 -3.91 -0.36 10.58
C THR A 234 -4.52 -0.73 11.93
N GLN A 235 -4.60 0.23 12.86
CA GLN A 235 -5.22 0.00 14.16
C GLN A 235 -6.71 -0.34 14.02
N LEU A 236 -7.45 0.40 13.20
CA LEU A 236 -8.87 0.14 12.94
C LEU A 236 -9.06 -1.27 12.36
N TYR A 237 -8.27 -1.64 11.34
CA TYR A 237 -8.34 -2.97 10.73
C TYR A 237 -8.03 -4.09 11.73
N HIS A 238 -7.06 -3.89 12.62
CA HIS A 238 -6.75 -4.86 13.66
C HIS A 238 -7.92 -5.05 14.64
N HIS A 239 -8.52 -3.94 15.10
CA HIS A 239 -9.71 -4.01 15.97
C HIS A 239 -10.91 -4.64 15.27
N LEU A 240 -11.09 -4.36 13.98
CA LEU A 240 -12.16 -4.94 13.18
C LEU A 240 -11.97 -6.45 12.99
N SER A 241 -10.75 -6.91 12.69
CA SER A 241 -10.41 -8.34 12.60
C SER A 241 -10.63 -9.07 13.93
N ASN A 242 -10.23 -8.45 15.06
CA ASN A 242 -10.51 -9.00 16.40
C ASN A 242 -12.02 -9.09 16.69
N ALA A 243 -12.80 -8.09 16.30
CA ALA A 243 -14.25 -8.10 16.46
C ALA A 243 -14.91 -9.21 15.62
N VAL A 244 -14.48 -9.40 14.37
CA VAL A 244 -14.96 -10.46 13.46
C VAL A 244 -14.62 -11.84 14.02
N THR A 245 -13.36 -12.06 14.42
CA THR A 245 -12.90 -13.33 15.02
C THR A 245 -13.69 -13.65 16.30
N GLY A 246 -13.85 -12.67 17.17
CA GLY A 246 -14.67 -12.80 18.38
C GLY A 246 -16.12 -13.16 18.06
N SER A 247 -16.70 -12.52 17.04
CA SER A 247 -18.08 -12.78 16.62
C SER A 247 -18.24 -14.21 16.09
N LEU A 248 -17.33 -14.69 15.25
CA LEU A 248 -17.35 -16.06 14.73
C LEU A 248 -17.33 -17.10 15.85
N HIS A 249 -16.49 -16.89 16.87
CA HIS A 249 -16.44 -17.78 18.03
C HIS A 249 -17.79 -17.82 18.77
N VAL A 250 -18.36 -16.66 19.07
CA VAL A 250 -19.64 -16.55 19.80
C VAL A 250 -20.80 -17.14 19.00
N LEU A 251 -20.86 -16.87 17.70
CA LEU A 251 -21.88 -17.43 16.81
C LEU A 251 -21.80 -18.96 16.75
N THR A 252 -20.59 -19.52 16.72
CA THR A 252 -20.38 -20.97 16.75
C THR A 252 -20.87 -21.57 18.07
N THR A 253 -20.47 -20.99 19.21
CA THR A 253 -20.94 -21.43 20.54
C THR A 253 -22.45 -21.29 20.70
N LEU A 254 -23.04 -20.22 20.15
CA LEU A 254 -24.47 -19.98 20.17
C LEU A 254 -25.23 -21.05 19.39
N ARG A 255 -24.77 -21.38 18.18
CA ARG A 255 -25.37 -22.44 17.35
C ARG A 255 -25.35 -23.79 18.08
N GLN A 256 -24.19 -24.17 18.62
CA GLN A 256 -24.05 -25.41 19.38
C GLN A 256 -25.01 -25.45 20.59
N THR A 257 -25.10 -24.34 21.33
CA THR A 257 -26.02 -24.24 22.48
C THR A 257 -27.48 -24.42 22.06
N ILE A 258 -27.89 -23.82 20.94
CA ILE A 258 -29.25 -23.93 20.41
C ILE A 258 -29.56 -25.38 20.02
N GLU A 259 -28.65 -26.03 19.30
CA GLU A 259 -28.79 -27.43 18.87
C GLU A 259 -28.87 -28.38 20.07
N GLU A 260 -28.01 -28.20 21.09
CA GLU A 260 -28.03 -28.98 22.34
C GLU A 260 -29.32 -28.77 23.14
N THR A 261 -29.83 -27.53 23.20
CA THR A 261 -31.08 -27.25 23.91
C THR A 261 -32.25 -27.93 23.20
N THR A 262 -32.32 -27.79 21.87
CA THR A 262 -33.43 -28.30 21.04
C THR A 262 -33.50 -29.82 21.04
N THR A 263 -32.37 -30.51 21.16
CA THR A 263 -32.30 -31.97 21.19
C THR A 263 -32.59 -32.57 22.57
N ASN A 264 -32.16 -31.91 23.66
CA ASN A 264 -32.18 -32.51 25.00
C ASN A 264 -33.43 -32.17 25.84
N SER A 265 -34.22 -31.15 25.47
CA SER A 265 -35.28 -30.62 26.34
C SER A 265 -36.65 -30.65 25.68
N LYS A 266 -37.70 -30.89 26.49
CA LYS A 266 -39.09 -30.59 26.10
C LYS A 266 -39.29 -29.07 26.14
N ILE A 267 -38.76 -28.37 25.14
CA ILE A 267 -38.86 -26.90 25.05
C ILE A 267 -40.29 -26.51 24.69
N HIS A 268 -40.79 -25.41 25.25
CA HIS A 268 -42.03 -24.80 24.79
C HIS A 268 -41.92 -24.37 23.32
N HIS A 269 -42.95 -24.66 22.52
CA HIS A 269 -42.95 -24.43 21.07
C HIS A 269 -42.72 -22.96 20.65
N SER A 270 -43.09 -21.97 21.49
CA SER A 270 -42.77 -20.55 21.21
C SER A 270 -41.28 -20.26 21.29
N LEU A 271 -40.58 -20.84 22.27
CA LEU A 271 -39.15 -20.68 22.48
C LEU A 271 -38.37 -21.42 21.39
N GLU A 272 -38.79 -22.63 21.02
CA GLU A 272 -38.23 -23.37 19.89
C GLU A 272 -38.25 -22.54 18.60
N LYS A 273 -39.38 -21.88 18.28
CA LYS A 273 -39.47 -20.97 17.12
C LYS A 273 -38.47 -19.81 17.21
N LYS A 274 -38.32 -19.19 18.38
CA LYS A 274 -37.36 -18.08 18.59
C LYS A 274 -35.91 -18.56 18.45
N LEU A 275 -35.58 -19.73 18.98
CA LEU A 275 -34.24 -20.33 18.87
C LEU A 275 -33.90 -20.66 17.42
N ASN A 276 -34.84 -21.21 16.65
CA ASN A 276 -34.66 -21.49 15.22
C ASN A 276 -34.47 -20.21 14.40
N GLU A 277 -35.22 -19.13 14.70
CA GLU A 277 -35.00 -17.84 14.06
C GLU A 277 -33.65 -17.23 14.44
N LEU A 278 -33.20 -17.40 15.69
CA LEU A 278 -31.89 -16.95 16.14
C LEU A 278 -30.77 -17.72 15.43
N LEU A 279 -30.94 -19.02 15.22
CA LEU A 279 -30.03 -19.87 14.47
C LEU A 279 -29.88 -19.37 13.01
N ARG A 280 -31.01 -19.03 12.38
CA ARG A 280 -31.03 -18.44 11.03
C ARG A 280 -30.28 -17.10 10.98
N GLN A 281 -30.51 -16.21 11.95
CA GLN A 281 -29.80 -14.94 12.04
C GLN A 281 -28.30 -15.12 12.30
N ALA A 282 -27.94 -16.08 13.16
CA ALA A 282 -26.56 -16.41 13.46
C ALA A 282 -25.80 -16.89 12.21
N GLN A 283 -26.42 -17.76 11.39
CA GLN A 283 -25.82 -18.22 10.15
C GLN A 283 -25.58 -17.06 9.16
N ASN A 284 -26.57 -16.18 8.98
CA ASN A 284 -26.41 -14.99 8.14
C ASN A 284 -25.27 -14.08 8.66
N ALA A 285 -25.15 -13.90 9.98
CA ALA A 285 -24.05 -13.12 10.55
C ALA A 285 -22.68 -13.81 10.37
N THR A 286 -22.61 -15.14 10.40
CA THR A 286 -21.38 -15.89 10.08
C THR A 286 -20.92 -15.61 8.64
N ASP A 287 -21.83 -15.63 7.67
CA ASP A 287 -21.50 -15.34 6.27
C ASP A 287 -21.00 -13.90 6.09
N LEU A 288 -21.62 -12.95 6.79
CA LEU A 288 -21.17 -11.54 6.84
C LEU A 288 -19.78 -11.40 7.48
N CYS A 289 -19.50 -12.14 8.56
CA CYS A 289 -18.19 -12.15 9.20
C CYS A 289 -17.10 -12.62 8.22
N HIS A 290 -17.30 -13.74 7.52
CA HIS A 290 -16.34 -14.23 6.53
C HIS A 290 -16.14 -13.28 5.35
N ARG A 291 -17.21 -12.64 4.88
CA ARG A 291 -17.12 -11.64 3.81
C ARG A 291 -16.31 -10.43 4.25
N LEU A 292 -16.55 -9.93 5.46
CA LEU A 292 -15.83 -8.80 6.02
C LEU A 292 -14.36 -9.15 6.27
N ASP A 293 -14.07 -10.33 6.84
CA ASP A 293 -12.71 -10.80 7.10
C ASP A 293 -11.86 -10.81 5.82
N LYS A 294 -12.38 -11.42 4.75
CA LYS A 294 -11.72 -11.42 3.43
C LYS A 294 -11.45 -10.00 2.89
N ASN A 295 -12.38 -9.08 3.12
CA ASN A 295 -12.22 -7.69 2.70
C ASN A 295 -11.19 -6.93 3.55
N ILE A 296 -11.09 -7.22 4.86
CA ILE A 296 -10.04 -6.69 5.73
C ILE A 296 -8.67 -7.20 5.25
N GLU A 297 -8.52 -8.51 5.05
CA GLU A 297 -7.27 -9.11 4.58
C GLU A 297 -6.84 -8.52 3.23
N SER A 298 -7.80 -8.36 2.31
CA SER A 298 -7.52 -7.74 1.01
C SER A 298 -7.03 -6.29 1.17
N ASN A 299 -7.66 -5.49 2.05
CA ASN A 299 -7.24 -4.10 2.26
C ASN A 299 -5.92 -3.97 3.03
N MET A 300 -5.64 -4.88 3.98
CA MET A 300 -4.37 -4.90 4.71
C MET A 300 -3.21 -5.41 3.84
N GLY A 301 -3.47 -6.39 2.98
CA GLY A 301 -2.49 -6.98 2.06
C GLY A 301 -2.18 -6.11 0.84
N ASN A 302 -3.16 -5.34 0.34
CA ASN A 302 -3.02 -4.54 -0.88
C ASN A 302 -2.16 -3.28 -0.73
N ASN A 303 -1.71 -2.94 0.47
CA ASN A 303 -0.84 -1.77 0.68
C ASN A 303 0.58 -1.92 0.10
N LYS A 304 0.95 -3.07 -0.47
CA LYS A 304 2.32 -3.25 -1.00
C LYS A 304 2.44 -3.35 -2.51
N GLU A 305 1.47 -3.89 -3.26
CA GLU A 305 1.77 -4.24 -4.66
C GLU A 305 0.66 -3.98 -5.70
N ASP A 306 -0.64 -3.90 -5.37
CA ASP A 306 -1.72 -3.99 -6.39
C ASP A 306 -2.43 -2.66 -6.78
N LEU A 307 -1.78 -1.51 -6.53
CA LEU A 307 -2.40 -0.17 -6.58
C LEU A 307 -2.77 0.37 -7.99
N LEU A 308 -2.57 -0.39 -9.06
CA LEU A 308 -2.71 0.12 -10.43
C LEU A 308 -3.82 -0.55 -11.27
N LEU A 309 -4.47 -1.60 -10.76
CA LEU A 309 -5.61 -2.24 -11.43
C LEU A 309 -6.87 -2.38 -10.55
N LEU A 310 -6.83 -1.89 -9.32
CA LEU A 310 -7.94 -2.00 -8.38
C LEU A 310 -8.89 -0.80 -8.46
N PRO A 311 -10.15 -0.98 -8.03
CA PRO A 311 -11.08 0.11 -7.80
C PRO A 311 -10.38 1.27 -7.10
N THR A 312 -10.69 2.51 -7.49
CA THR A 312 -10.15 3.71 -6.84
C THR A 312 -10.17 3.52 -5.32
N ARG A 313 -9.14 3.92 -4.58
CA ARG A 313 -9.05 3.80 -3.10
C ARG A 313 -10.39 4.08 -2.38
N GLN A 314 -11.16 5.03 -2.90
CA GLN A 314 -12.50 5.39 -2.44
C GLN A 314 -13.53 4.25 -2.52
N GLU A 315 -13.50 3.41 -3.56
CA GLU A 315 -14.41 2.29 -3.76
C GLU A 315 -14.08 1.11 -2.83
N SER A 316 -12.79 0.81 -2.64
CA SER A 316 -12.39 -0.16 -1.61
C SER A 316 -12.78 0.31 -0.21
N SER A 317 -12.62 1.62 0.06
CA SER A 317 -13.03 2.27 1.30
C SER A 317 -14.55 2.22 1.53
N ARG A 318 -15.32 2.48 0.48
CA ARG A 318 -16.78 2.38 0.51
C ARG A 318 -17.22 0.95 0.78
N ARG A 319 -16.64 -0.03 0.09
CA ARG A 319 -16.99 -1.44 0.25
C ARG A 319 -16.73 -1.95 1.68
N ILE A 320 -15.58 -1.61 2.26
CA ILE A 320 -15.28 -2.01 3.65
C ILE A 320 -16.24 -1.32 4.64
N TRP A 321 -16.62 -0.07 4.39
CA TRP A 321 -17.63 0.62 5.20
C TRP A 321 -19.00 -0.06 5.11
N GLU A 322 -19.47 -0.36 3.91
CA GLU A 322 -20.77 -1.03 3.68
C GLU A 322 -20.81 -2.39 4.40
N ASP A 323 -19.76 -3.20 4.23
CA ASP A 323 -19.69 -4.50 4.89
C ASP A 323 -19.59 -4.38 6.41
N THR A 324 -18.82 -3.43 6.94
CA THR A 324 -18.74 -3.18 8.38
C THR A 324 -20.09 -2.73 8.94
N SER A 325 -20.80 -1.84 8.24
CA SER A 325 -22.11 -1.34 8.63
C SER A 325 -23.16 -2.46 8.69
N ILE A 326 -23.18 -3.32 7.66
CA ILE A 326 -24.10 -4.47 7.61
C ILE A 326 -23.76 -5.48 8.72
N TYR A 327 -22.48 -5.80 8.91
CA TYR A 327 -22.00 -6.66 9.98
C TYR A 327 -22.43 -6.16 11.37
N LEU A 328 -22.17 -4.88 11.68
CA LEU A 328 -22.52 -4.31 12.99
C LEU A 328 -24.02 -4.34 13.26
N LYS A 329 -24.85 -4.04 12.25
CA LYS A 329 -26.32 -4.15 12.36
C LYS A 329 -26.76 -5.59 12.66
N ALA A 330 -26.16 -6.58 11.98
CA ALA A 330 -26.48 -7.98 12.21
C ALA A 330 -26.11 -8.43 13.63
N ILE A 331 -24.94 -8.05 14.13
CA ILE A 331 -24.51 -8.37 15.50
C ILE A 331 -25.43 -7.72 16.54
N VAL A 332 -25.81 -6.45 16.37
CA VAL A 332 -26.76 -5.78 17.28
C VAL A 332 -28.12 -6.46 17.27
N SER A 333 -28.61 -6.90 16.10
CA SER A 333 -29.85 -7.68 15.98
C SER A 333 -29.77 -8.97 16.80
N ILE A 334 -28.70 -9.75 16.64
CA ILE A 334 -28.47 -10.99 17.37
C ILE A 334 -28.42 -10.74 18.88
N MET A 335 -27.67 -9.74 19.34
CA MET A 335 -27.58 -9.41 20.77
C MET A 335 -28.94 -9.01 21.36
N THR A 336 -29.73 -8.26 20.59
CA THR A 336 -31.09 -7.87 20.97
C THR A 336 -32.00 -9.11 21.08
N PHE A 337 -31.85 -10.05 20.16
CA PHE A 337 -32.66 -11.26 20.13
C PHE A 337 -32.28 -12.25 21.24
N ILE A 338 -30.99 -12.41 21.53
CA ILE A 338 -30.48 -13.14 22.71
C ILE A 338 -31.08 -12.55 24.00
N ARG A 339 -31.14 -11.23 24.12
CA ARG A 339 -31.76 -10.55 25.27
C ARG A 339 -33.25 -10.82 25.36
N SER A 340 -33.97 -10.81 24.22
CA SER A 340 -35.40 -11.14 24.17
C SER A 340 -35.69 -12.60 24.54
N ILE A 341 -34.80 -13.54 24.22
CA ILE A 341 -34.95 -14.94 24.63
C ILE A 341 -34.62 -15.10 26.13
N SER A 342 -33.71 -14.28 26.66
CA SER A 342 -33.35 -14.31 28.09
C SER A 342 -34.48 -13.88 29.03
N THR A 343 -35.56 -13.30 28.51
CA THR A 343 -36.76 -12.94 29.30
C THR A 343 -37.83 -14.03 29.29
N GLU A 344 -37.67 -15.09 28.50
CA GLU A 344 -38.56 -16.24 28.55
C GLU A 344 -38.35 -17.01 29.86
N GLU A 345 -39.44 -17.41 30.50
CA GLU A 345 -39.39 -18.18 31.74
C GLU A 345 -38.61 -19.49 31.52
N ASP A 346 -37.73 -19.84 32.46
CA ASP A 346 -36.90 -21.05 32.48
C ASP A 346 -35.74 -21.17 31.46
N PHE A 347 -35.48 -20.16 30.61
CA PHE A 347 -34.34 -20.23 29.68
C PHE A 347 -33.11 -19.45 30.18
N VAL A 348 -31.98 -20.14 30.34
CA VAL A 348 -30.72 -19.53 30.79
C VAL A 348 -29.58 -19.83 29.82
N TRP A 349 -29.05 -18.78 29.18
CA TRP A 349 -27.86 -18.92 28.34
C TRP A 349 -26.64 -19.43 29.14
N PRO A 350 -25.83 -20.34 28.57
CA PRO A 350 -24.55 -20.73 29.13
C PRO A 350 -23.64 -19.53 29.38
N LYS A 351 -22.76 -19.64 30.38
CA LYS A 351 -21.80 -18.58 30.74
C LYS A 351 -20.91 -18.19 29.57
N SER A 352 -20.50 -19.15 28.74
CA SER A 352 -19.69 -18.95 27.54
C SER A 352 -20.39 -18.00 26.54
N VAL A 353 -21.66 -18.23 26.24
CA VAL A 353 -22.46 -17.35 25.36
C VAL A 353 -22.55 -15.94 25.93
N LYS A 354 -22.86 -15.80 27.23
CA LYS A 354 -22.95 -14.48 27.89
C LYS A 354 -21.63 -13.72 27.85
N GLN A 355 -20.52 -14.36 28.20
CA GLN A 355 -19.18 -13.76 28.16
C GLN A 355 -18.76 -13.38 26.73
N GLY A 356 -19.06 -14.26 25.78
CA GLY A 356 -18.86 -14.01 24.36
C GLY A 356 -19.60 -12.76 23.89
N CYS A 357 -20.88 -12.64 24.21
CA CYS A 357 -21.70 -11.48 23.86
C CYS A 357 -21.14 -10.17 24.43
N LEU A 358 -20.68 -10.19 25.67
CA LEU A 358 -20.04 -9.04 26.31
C LEU A 358 -18.74 -8.63 25.61
N TYR A 359 -17.91 -9.61 25.24
CA TYR A 359 -16.67 -9.37 24.50
C TYR A 359 -16.95 -8.72 23.14
N VAL A 360 -17.84 -9.31 22.34
CA VAL A 360 -18.21 -8.80 21.02
C VAL A 360 -18.80 -7.39 21.10
N THR A 361 -19.65 -7.13 22.11
CA THR A 361 -20.21 -5.79 22.35
C THR A 361 -19.11 -4.77 22.62
N ARG A 362 -18.11 -5.10 23.45
CA ARG A 362 -16.98 -4.21 23.73
C ARG A 362 -16.15 -3.95 22.47
N MET A 363 -15.81 -5.00 21.71
CA MET A 363 -14.99 -4.86 20.50
C MET A 363 -15.69 -4.04 19.42
N THR A 364 -16.98 -4.29 19.18
CA THR A 364 -17.77 -3.52 18.20
C THR A 364 -17.94 -2.05 18.59
N ALA A 365 -18.01 -1.74 19.89
CA ALA A 365 -18.01 -0.36 20.39
C ALA A 365 -16.66 0.34 20.14
N GLU A 366 -15.53 -0.34 20.39
CA GLU A 366 -14.20 0.22 20.07
C GLU A 366 -14.00 0.42 18.57
N VAL A 367 -14.49 -0.51 17.72
CA VAL A 367 -14.50 -0.34 16.26
C VAL A 367 -15.26 0.93 15.88
N ALA A 368 -16.49 1.11 16.37
CA ALA A 368 -17.30 2.30 16.06
C ALA A 368 -16.62 3.60 16.51
N LYS A 369 -15.98 3.58 17.68
CA LYS A 369 -15.22 4.71 18.21
C LYS A 369 -14.00 5.04 17.34
N LEU A 370 -13.18 4.04 16.99
CA LEU A 370 -12.00 4.23 16.15
C LEU A 370 -12.38 4.73 14.76
N TRP A 371 -13.44 4.15 14.20
CA TRP A 371 -13.96 4.53 12.88
C TRP A 371 -14.34 6.01 12.82
N ASN A 372 -15.13 6.48 13.78
CA ASN A 372 -15.64 7.84 13.77
C ASN A 372 -14.61 8.91 14.17
N ASN A 373 -13.56 8.54 14.92
CA ASN A 373 -12.60 9.50 15.46
C ASN A 373 -11.27 9.57 14.71
N TYR A 374 -10.83 8.48 14.07
CA TYR A 374 -9.44 8.36 13.60
C TYR A 374 -9.30 7.81 12.19
N SER A 375 -10.40 7.50 11.51
CA SER A 375 -10.32 6.88 10.19
C SER A 375 -10.41 7.87 9.05
N THR A 376 -9.61 7.64 8.00
CA THR A 376 -9.78 8.31 6.70
C THR A 376 -11.19 8.09 6.12
N PHE A 377 -11.91 7.05 6.55
CA PHE A 377 -13.31 6.84 6.16
C PHE A 377 -14.23 7.99 6.62
N ALA A 378 -13.98 8.57 7.80
CA ALA A 378 -14.76 9.69 8.30
C ALA A 378 -14.50 10.97 7.49
N GLU A 379 -13.26 11.17 7.04
CA GLU A 379 -12.90 12.26 6.12
C GLU A 379 -13.61 12.11 4.78
N ASP A 380 -13.75 10.88 4.29
CA ASP A 380 -14.50 10.53 3.08
C ASP A 380 -16.03 10.56 3.26
N GLY A 381 -16.53 10.93 4.46
CA GLY A 381 -17.96 11.05 4.77
C GLY A 381 -18.66 9.76 5.21
N PHE A 382 -17.93 8.66 5.38
CA PHE A 382 -18.44 7.35 5.76
C PHE A 382 -18.48 7.17 7.29
N PHE A 383 -19.50 7.69 7.94
CA PHE A 383 -19.69 7.57 9.40
C PHE A 383 -20.44 6.29 9.79
N LEU A 384 -20.09 5.72 10.95
CA LEU A 384 -20.86 4.64 11.57
C LEU A 384 -21.82 5.21 12.63
N GLY A 385 -23.10 4.85 12.54
CA GLY A 385 -24.10 5.18 13.57
C GLY A 385 -24.68 6.60 13.50
N ARG A 386 -24.19 7.49 12.63
CA ARG A 386 -24.98 8.67 12.24
C ARG A 386 -26.06 8.21 11.28
N GLN A 387 -27.26 8.02 11.79
CA GLN A 387 -28.45 8.02 10.96
C GLN A 387 -28.43 9.33 10.18
N GLU A 388 -28.43 9.26 8.84
CA GLU A 388 -28.53 10.42 7.97
C GLU A 388 -29.68 11.27 8.51
N ARG A 389 -29.34 12.33 9.25
CA ARG A 389 -30.30 13.40 9.49
C ARG A 389 -30.47 13.96 8.11
N SER A 390 -31.55 13.53 7.46
CA SER A 390 -31.98 13.98 6.16
C SER A 390 -31.70 15.47 6.11
N VAL A 391 -30.73 15.86 5.27
CA VAL A 391 -30.46 17.28 5.04
C VAL A 391 -31.80 17.81 4.57
N SER A 392 -32.47 18.50 5.46
CA SER A 392 -33.80 19.02 5.20
C SER A 392 -33.58 19.99 4.05
N ILE A 393 -34.14 19.64 2.90
CA ILE A 393 -34.16 20.46 1.69
C ILE A 393 -35.03 21.67 2.04
N SER A 394 -34.46 22.65 2.75
CA SER A 394 -35.16 23.89 3.11
C SER A 394 -34.41 25.15 2.69
N ASP A 395 -33.20 25.05 2.12
CA ASP A 395 -32.42 26.24 1.69
C ASP A 395 -32.26 26.38 0.16
N GLN A 396 -33.04 25.66 -0.65
CA GLN A 396 -32.98 25.75 -2.11
C GLN A 396 -34.02 26.71 -2.72
N ASN A 397 -34.40 27.78 -2.00
CA ASN A 397 -35.46 28.71 -2.41
C ASN A 397 -35.06 30.20 -2.45
N ASN A 398 -33.79 30.52 -2.73
CA ASN A 398 -33.36 31.91 -2.97
C ASN A 398 -32.44 32.04 -4.21
N ILE A 399 -32.86 31.50 -5.35
CA ILE A 399 -32.37 31.98 -6.65
C ILE A 399 -33.33 33.06 -7.11
N VAL A 400 -32.91 34.30 -6.90
CA VAL A 400 -33.53 35.51 -7.44
C VAL A 400 -33.49 35.45 -8.97
N LEU A 401 -34.64 35.11 -9.58
CA LEU A 401 -34.90 35.31 -10.99
C LEU A 401 -35.05 36.82 -11.24
N SER A 402 -33.94 37.47 -11.58
CA SER A 402 -33.94 38.81 -12.16
C SER A 402 -34.46 38.71 -13.59
N THR A 403 -35.73 39.09 -13.77
CA THR A 403 -36.33 39.29 -15.10
C THR A 403 -36.16 40.74 -15.50
N SER A 404 -35.69 40.96 -16.72
CA SER A 404 -35.70 42.27 -17.40
C SER A 404 -35.97 42.08 -18.89
N PRO A 405 -36.47 43.13 -19.56
CA PRO A 405 -37.67 42.98 -20.38
C PRO A 405 -37.42 43.08 -21.89
N ALA A 406 -38.45 42.65 -22.61
CA ALA A 406 -38.95 43.16 -23.89
C ALA A 406 -37.93 43.49 -24.99
N THR A 407 -37.99 42.71 -26.08
CA THR A 407 -37.68 43.24 -27.41
C THR A 407 -38.68 42.68 -28.42
N ASP A 408 -39.53 43.58 -28.89
CA ASP A 408 -40.41 43.46 -30.05
C ASP A 408 -39.65 43.07 -31.31
N ILE A 409 -40.11 42.07 -32.07
CA ILE A 409 -39.91 41.95 -33.53
C ILE A 409 -41.14 41.24 -34.16
N PRO A 410 -41.62 41.69 -35.35
CA PRO A 410 -43.02 41.61 -35.74
C PRO A 410 -43.42 40.40 -36.59
N MET A 411 -44.72 40.11 -36.56
CA MET A 411 -45.46 39.23 -37.46
C MET A 411 -45.19 39.54 -38.94
N GLN A 412 -44.70 38.54 -39.68
CA GLN A 412 -44.72 38.55 -41.14
C GLN A 412 -45.75 37.54 -41.65
N ARG A 413 -46.86 38.08 -42.17
CA ARG A 413 -47.87 37.39 -42.99
C ARG A 413 -47.22 36.64 -44.15
N ARG A 414 -47.63 35.39 -44.38
CA ARG A 414 -47.72 34.82 -45.73
C ARG A 414 -48.98 33.98 -45.86
N ASN A 415 -49.89 34.49 -46.67
CA ASN A 415 -51.02 33.80 -47.26
C ASN A 415 -50.64 33.34 -48.67
N THR A 416 -51.28 32.24 -49.11
CA THR A 416 -51.59 31.83 -50.51
C THR A 416 -50.41 31.55 -51.44
N GLN A 417 -50.39 30.63 -52.40
CA GLN A 417 -51.26 29.64 -53.09
C GLN A 417 -50.22 28.74 -53.86
N GLN A 418 -50.40 27.48 -54.23
CA GLN A 418 -51.45 26.75 -54.96
C GLN A 418 -51.42 25.27 -54.57
#